data_AF-A0A409W5Z5-F1
#
_entry.id   AF-A0A409W5Z5-F1
#
_cell.length_a   1.000
_cell.length_b   1.000
_cell.length_c   1.000
_cell.angle_alpha   90.00
_cell.angle_beta   90.00
_cell.angle_gamma   90.00
#
_symmetry.space_group_name_H-M   'P 1'
#
loop_
_entity.id
_entity.type
_entity.pdbx_description
1 polymer ?
#
loop_
_entity_poly.entity_id
_entity_poly.type
_entity_poly.pdbx_seq_one_letter_code
_entity_poly.pdbx_strand_id
1 'polypeptide(L)'
;MAVIPTPLPPDSTYTSCYCEENIYLLCKTLWEDEELGKLWEPYVVFISNTCKMVALWQQKQARSADAPVVWDYHVILVLRPRDLGARVEVTRGQLCSWVYDYDTLLSMPCQWREYFDLTFPEGLVSDYER
;
A
#
# COMPACT_ATOMS: atom_id res chain seq x y z
N MET A 1 -12.09 -9.02 16.41
CA MET A 1 -10.69 -8.67 16.09
C MET A 1 -10.67 -8.33 14.60
N ALA A 2 -9.97 -7.28 14.18
CA ALA A 2 -9.87 -6.96 12.75
C ALA A 2 -9.19 -8.12 12.02
N VAL A 3 -9.70 -8.49 10.84
CA VAL A 3 -9.04 -9.47 9.98
C VAL A 3 -7.84 -8.76 9.35
N ILE A 4 -6.64 -9.23 9.66
CA ILE A 4 -5.38 -8.71 9.12
C ILE A 4 -4.97 -9.64 7.97
N PRO A 5 -4.69 -9.12 6.77
CA PRO A 5 -4.20 -9.93 5.67
C PRO A 5 -2.78 -10.44 5.94
N THR A 6 -2.37 -11.44 5.17
CA THR A 6 -1.11 -12.14 5.37
C THR A 6 0.09 -11.18 5.31
N PRO A 7 1.11 -11.33 6.19
CA PRO A 7 2.35 -10.57 6.08
C PRO A 7 3.03 -10.79 4.72
N LEU A 8 4.00 -9.94 4.40
CA LEU A 8 4.82 -10.12 3.21
C LEU A 8 5.46 -11.53 3.18
N PRO A 9 5.39 -12.27 2.06
CA PRO A 9 6.06 -13.55 1.93
C PRO A 9 7.57 -13.41 2.19
N PRO A 10 8.21 -14.31 2.97
CA PRO A 10 9.64 -14.21 3.29
C PRO A 10 10.55 -14.19 2.06
N ASP A 11 10.18 -14.93 1.02
CA ASP A 11 10.93 -15.06 -0.25
C ASP A 11 10.45 -14.06 -1.31
N SER A 12 9.78 -13.00 -0.88
CA SER A 12 9.30 -11.93 -1.74
C SER A 12 10.46 -11.28 -2.50
N THR A 13 10.39 -11.30 -3.84
CA THR A 13 11.34 -10.59 -4.70
C THR A 13 11.16 -9.07 -4.56
N TYR A 14 12.27 -8.35 -4.52
CA TYR A 14 12.30 -6.89 -4.46
C TYR A 14 13.46 -6.35 -5.29
N THR A 15 13.14 -5.39 -6.16
CA THR A 15 14.10 -4.61 -6.94
C THR A 15 13.81 -3.12 -6.75
N SER A 16 14.79 -2.37 -6.27
CA SER A 16 14.68 -0.92 -6.07
C SER A 16 14.33 -0.21 -7.38
N CYS A 17 13.39 0.73 -7.34
CA CYS A 17 12.90 1.52 -8.49
C CYS A 17 12.16 0.71 -9.58
N TYR A 18 11.74 -0.53 -9.28
CA TYR A 18 10.81 -1.33 -10.09
C TYR A 18 9.58 -1.70 -9.24
N CYS A 19 8.98 -0.70 -8.60
CA CYS A 19 7.85 -0.86 -7.69
C CYS A 19 6.65 -1.55 -8.36
N GLU A 20 6.42 -1.28 -9.63
CA GLU A 20 5.43 -1.92 -10.50
C GLU A 20 5.68 -3.43 -10.66
N GLU A 21 6.93 -3.86 -10.84
CA GLU A 21 7.26 -5.29 -10.94
C GLU A 21 7.19 -5.97 -9.57
N ASN A 22 7.63 -5.30 -8.51
CA ASN A 22 7.53 -5.80 -7.14
C ASN A 22 6.06 -6.06 -6.77
N ILE A 23 5.18 -5.11 -7.06
CA ILE A 23 3.74 -5.25 -6.81
C ILE A 23 3.10 -6.29 -7.74
N TYR A 24 3.53 -6.38 -9.00
CA TYR A 24 3.06 -7.44 -9.91
C TYR A 24 3.39 -8.84 -9.37
N LEU A 25 4.63 -9.08 -8.94
CA LEU A 25 5.06 -10.36 -8.37
C LEU A 25 4.31 -10.66 -7.06
N LEU A 26 4.11 -9.66 -6.20
CA LEU A 26 3.30 -9.82 -5.00
C LEU A 26 1.86 -10.22 -5.34
N CYS A 27 1.23 -9.53 -6.30
CA CYS A 27 -0.12 -9.87 -6.75
C CYS A 27 -0.20 -11.31 -7.28
N LYS A 28 0.81 -11.76 -8.03
CA LYS A 28 0.88 -13.13 -8.54
C LYS A 28 0.90 -14.15 -7.38
N THR A 29 1.72 -13.92 -6.36
CA THR A 29 1.76 -14.79 -5.17
C THR A 29 0.44 -14.80 -4.42
N LEU A 30 -0.19 -13.62 -4.25
CA LEU A 30 -1.47 -13.50 -3.57
C LEU A 30 -2.64 -14.09 -4.36
N TRP A 31 -2.56 -14.12 -5.69
CA TRP A 31 -3.55 -14.74 -6.55
C TRP A 31 -3.62 -16.26 -6.38
N GLU A 32 -2.52 -16.88 -5.96
CA GLU A 32 -2.45 -18.31 -5.67
C GLU A 32 -3.09 -18.67 -4.30
N ASP A 33 -3.39 -17.67 -3.45
CA ASP A 33 -4.08 -17.84 -2.16
C ASP A 33 -5.60 -17.64 -2.32
N GLU A 34 -6.32 -18.76 -2.48
CA GLU A 34 -7.78 -18.75 -2.64
C GLU A 34 -8.53 -18.17 -1.42
N GLU A 35 -7.99 -18.29 -0.21
CA GLU A 35 -8.62 -17.76 1.00
C GLU A 35 -8.52 -16.23 1.04
N LEU A 36 -7.37 -15.70 0.64
CA LEU A 36 -7.17 -14.27 0.50
C LEU A 36 -8.11 -13.68 -0.56
N GLY A 37 -8.27 -14.36 -1.70
CA GLY A 37 -9.20 -13.96 -2.76
C GLY A 37 -10.67 -13.91 -2.33
N LYS A 38 -11.08 -14.75 -1.35
CA LYS A 38 -12.44 -14.73 -0.78
C LYS A 38 -12.68 -13.52 0.11
N LEU A 39 -11.68 -13.06 0.84
CA LEU A 39 -11.83 -11.99 1.84
C LEU A 39 -11.50 -10.60 1.28
N TRP A 40 -10.58 -10.53 0.32
CA TRP A 40 -9.97 -9.29 -0.13
C TRP A 40 -10.13 -9.06 -1.64
N GLU A 41 -10.25 -7.79 -1.98
CA GLU A 41 -10.26 -7.27 -3.33
C GLU A 41 -8.98 -6.46 -3.54
N PRO A 42 -8.02 -6.96 -4.35
CA PRO A 42 -6.75 -6.30 -4.57
C PRO A 42 -6.87 -5.14 -5.57
N TYR A 43 -6.17 -4.04 -5.28
CA TYR A 43 -6.04 -2.87 -6.12
C TYR A 43 -4.57 -2.50 -6.26
N VAL A 44 -4.05 -2.53 -7.49
CA VAL A 44 -2.74 -1.94 -7.80
C VAL A 44 -2.94 -0.44 -7.99
N VAL A 45 -2.29 0.38 -7.15
CA VAL A 45 -2.47 1.83 -7.14
C VAL A 45 -1.18 2.48 -7.61
N PHE A 46 -1.26 3.19 -8.74
CA PHE A 46 -0.22 4.07 -9.22
C PHE A 46 -0.42 5.45 -8.62
N ILE A 47 0.64 5.98 -8.01
CA ILE A 47 0.69 7.29 -7.38
C ILE A 47 1.63 8.14 -8.21
N SER A 48 1.12 9.20 -8.82
CA SER A 48 1.88 10.15 -9.63
C SER A 48 1.04 11.41 -9.80
N ASN A 49 1.63 12.46 -10.36
CA ASN A 49 0.95 13.71 -10.68
C ASN A 49 1.34 14.20 -12.08
N THR A 50 0.73 15.28 -12.54
CA THR A 50 1.00 15.85 -13.89
C THR A 50 2.48 16.17 -14.11
N CYS A 51 3.18 16.57 -13.05
CA CYS A 51 4.59 16.95 -13.09
C CYS A 51 5.54 15.76 -12.96
N LYS A 52 5.04 14.55 -12.66
CA LYS A 52 5.83 13.39 -12.26
C LYS A 52 6.83 13.74 -11.17
N MET A 53 6.34 14.37 -10.13
CA MET A 53 7.12 14.75 -8.95
C MET A 53 6.22 14.61 -7.73
N VAL A 54 5.94 13.39 -7.28
CA VAL A 54 5.10 13.18 -6.09
C VAL A 54 5.97 12.93 -4.87
N ALA A 55 5.71 13.66 -3.78
CA ALA A 55 6.49 13.55 -2.55
C ALA A 55 5.86 12.55 -1.58
N LEU A 56 6.61 11.52 -1.19
CA LEU A 56 6.19 10.47 -0.26
C LEU A 56 7.08 10.48 0.99
N TRP A 57 6.46 10.60 2.17
CA TRP A 57 7.12 10.44 3.47
C TRP A 57 7.18 8.98 3.90
N GLN A 58 7.99 8.70 4.93
CA GLN A 58 8.18 7.35 5.47
C GLN A 58 8.69 6.38 4.40
N GLN A 59 9.71 6.79 3.65
CA GLN A 59 10.29 5.99 2.56
C GLN A 59 11.74 5.59 2.90
N LYS A 60 12.12 4.34 2.57
CA LYS A 60 13.44 3.76 2.89
C LYS A 60 14.61 4.54 2.29
N GLN A 61 14.39 5.20 1.16
CA GLN A 61 15.40 5.99 0.46
C GLN A 61 15.43 7.47 0.89
N ALA A 62 14.64 7.85 1.90
CA ALA A 62 14.65 9.21 2.44
C ALA A 62 16.05 9.57 2.99
N ARG A 63 16.44 10.83 2.79
CA ARG A 63 17.73 11.36 3.27
C ARG A 63 17.76 11.56 4.79
N SER A 64 16.59 11.72 5.41
CA SER A 64 16.37 11.82 6.85
C SER A 64 14.93 11.41 7.18
N ALA A 65 14.62 11.17 8.45
CA ALA A 65 13.30 10.73 8.89
C ALA A 65 12.16 11.72 8.53
N ASP A 66 12.47 13.01 8.45
CA ASP A 66 11.50 14.08 8.17
C ASP A 66 11.47 14.50 6.68
N ALA A 67 12.29 13.87 5.84
CA ALA A 67 12.38 14.22 4.42
C ALA A 67 11.55 13.25 3.56
N PRO A 68 10.85 13.76 2.52
CA PRO A 68 10.23 12.88 1.54
C PRO A 68 11.25 12.30 0.57
N VAL A 69 10.83 11.25 -0.13
CA VAL A 69 11.39 10.88 -1.43
C VAL A 69 10.46 11.46 -2.50
N VAL A 70 11.03 12.12 -3.50
CA VAL A 70 10.29 12.62 -4.67
C VAL A 70 10.39 11.57 -5.77
N TRP A 71 9.25 10.98 -6.10
CA TRP A 71 9.11 9.96 -7.12
C TRP A 71 8.52 10.57 -8.39
N ASP A 72 8.89 10.03 -9.56
CA ASP A 72 8.15 10.29 -10.79
C ASP A 72 6.80 9.56 -10.79
N TYR A 73 6.81 8.34 -10.29
CA TYR A 73 5.63 7.61 -9.85
C TYR A 73 6.02 6.57 -8.79
N HIS A 74 5.05 6.09 -8.03
CA HIS A 74 5.21 4.96 -7.11
C HIS A 74 4.03 4.01 -7.23
N VAL A 75 4.25 2.72 -6.95
CA VAL A 75 3.21 1.69 -7.05
C VAL A 75 3.10 0.93 -5.73
N ILE A 76 1.87 0.83 -5.25
CA ILE A 76 1.52 0.07 -4.04
C ILE A 76 0.39 -0.92 -4.35
N LEU A 77 0.23 -1.92 -3.49
CA LEU A 77 -0.94 -2.79 -3.47
C LEU A 77 -1.84 -2.40 -2.30
N VAL A 78 -3.13 -2.24 -2.58
CA VAL A 78 -4.18 -2.03 -1.58
C VAL A 78 -5.10 -3.25 -1.55
N LEU A 79 -5.25 -3.87 -0.38
CA LEU A 79 -6.26 -4.90 -0.15
C LEU A 79 -7.48 -4.27 0.50
N ARG A 80 -8.58 -4.19 -0.26
CA ARG A 80 -9.88 -3.74 0.26
C ARG A 80 -10.69 -4.95 0.73
N PRO A 81 -11.33 -4.92 1.90
CA PRO A 81 -12.27 -5.96 2.29
C PRO A 81 -13.38 -6.13 1.25
N ARG A 82 -13.70 -7.37 0.84
CA ARG A 82 -14.89 -7.63 0.03
C ARG A 82 -16.15 -7.40 0.84
N ASP A 83 -17.20 -6.89 0.20
CA ASP A 83 -18.53 -6.92 0.80
C ASP A 83 -19.07 -8.36 0.70
N LEU A 84 -18.94 -9.11 1.80
CA LEU A 84 -19.36 -10.51 1.87
C LEU A 84 -20.86 -10.68 2.14
N GLY A 85 -21.61 -9.57 2.14
CA GLY A 85 -22.99 -9.54 2.63
C GLY A 85 -23.07 -9.97 4.10
N ALA A 86 -24.28 -10.13 4.62
CA ALA A 86 -24.57 -10.45 6.03
C ALA A 86 -24.03 -11.82 6.53
N ARG A 87 -23.10 -12.48 5.81
CA ARG A 87 -22.56 -13.80 6.11
C ARG A 87 -21.37 -13.79 7.07
N VAL A 88 -20.82 -12.61 7.37
CA VAL A 88 -19.80 -12.47 8.40
C VAL A 88 -20.31 -11.43 9.39
N GLU A 89 -20.50 -11.82 10.65
CA GLU A 89 -20.72 -10.90 11.79
C GLU A 89 -19.43 -10.11 12.10
N VAL A 90 -18.74 -9.61 11.08
CA VAL A 90 -17.76 -8.56 11.26
C VAL A 90 -18.54 -7.27 11.25
N THR A 91 -18.65 -6.62 12.41
CA THR A 91 -19.17 -5.25 12.50
C THR A 91 -18.54 -4.41 11.39
N ARG A 92 -19.34 -3.71 10.57
CA ARG A 92 -18.87 -2.87 9.44
C ARG A 92 -17.71 -1.91 9.79
N GLY A 93 -17.51 -1.58 11.07
CA GLY A 93 -16.38 -0.79 11.56
C GLY A 93 -15.06 -1.54 11.80
N GLN A 94 -14.98 -2.85 11.56
CA GLN A 94 -13.78 -3.68 11.78
C GLN A 94 -13.06 -4.09 10.48
N LEU A 95 -13.61 -3.74 9.32
CA LEU A 95 -13.01 -4.00 8.02
C LEU A 95 -12.22 -2.77 7.56
N CYS A 96 -10.90 -2.82 7.68
CA CYS A 96 -9.99 -1.79 7.20
C CYS A 96 -9.33 -2.23 5.89
N SER A 97 -9.00 -1.27 5.02
CA SER A 97 -8.11 -1.54 3.88
C SER A 97 -6.66 -1.56 4.33
N TRP A 98 -5.83 -2.35 3.66
CA TRP A 98 -4.43 -2.56 3.99
C TRP A 98 -3.54 -2.24 2.79
N VAL A 99 -2.35 -1.72 3.06
CA VAL A 99 -1.37 -1.29 2.07
C VAL A 99 -0.13 -2.16 2.16
N TYR A 100 0.36 -2.59 1.00
CA TYR A 100 1.67 -3.17 0.81
C TYR A 100 2.49 -2.20 -0.04
N ASP A 101 3.51 -1.61 0.58
CA ASP A 101 4.51 -0.77 -0.04
C ASP A 101 5.90 -1.30 0.32
N TYR A 102 6.67 -1.75 -0.68
CA TYR A 102 8.01 -2.26 -0.44
C TYR A 102 9.00 -1.18 0.00
N ASP A 103 8.72 0.07 -0.32
CA ASP A 103 9.62 1.20 -0.10
C ASP A 103 9.27 1.97 1.17
N THR A 104 8.20 1.60 1.90
CA THR A 104 7.82 2.26 3.15
C THR A 104 8.70 1.87 4.34
N LEU A 105 8.84 2.80 5.29
CA LEU A 105 9.35 2.57 6.65
C LEU A 105 8.24 2.15 7.63
N LEU A 106 6.97 2.25 7.23
CA LEU A 106 5.83 1.82 8.02
C LEU A 106 5.75 0.29 8.13
N SER A 107 4.78 -0.18 8.91
CA SER A 107 4.47 -1.61 9.03
C SER A 107 4.06 -2.22 7.68
N MET A 108 4.28 -3.52 7.51
CA MET A 108 3.96 -4.24 6.27
C MET A 108 3.21 -5.54 6.60
N PRO A 109 1.90 -5.65 6.31
CA PRO A 109 1.04 -4.60 5.74
C PRO A 109 0.75 -3.45 6.71
N CYS A 110 0.51 -2.25 6.16
CA CYS A 110 0.08 -1.06 6.91
C CYS A 110 -1.44 -0.86 6.78
N GLN A 111 -2.10 -0.29 7.79
CA GLN A 111 -3.50 0.12 7.61
C GLN A 111 -3.59 1.33 6.68
N TRP A 112 -4.58 1.36 5.80
CA TRP A 112 -4.75 2.45 4.82
C TRP A 112 -4.72 3.85 5.42
N ARG A 113 -5.43 4.08 6.53
CA ARG A 113 -5.46 5.40 7.18
C ARG A 113 -4.08 5.83 7.67
N GLU A 114 -3.40 4.94 8.39
CA GLU A 114 -2.05 5.19 8.89
C GLU A 114 -1.06 5.46 7.74
N TYR A 115 -1.10 4.62 6.69
CA TYR A 115 -0.28 4.82 5.49
C TYR A 115 -0.55 6.18 4.86
N PHE A 116 -1.81 6.52 4.61
CA PHE A 116 -2.18 7.75 3.93
C PHE A 116 -1.77 8.99 4.73
N ASP A 117 -2.07 9.01 6.04
CA ASP A 117 -1.81 10.15 6.92
C ASP A 117 -0.30 10.41 7.10
N LEU A 118 0.52 9.34 7.16
CA LEU A 118 1.95 9.46 7.41
C LEU A 118 2.80 9.57 6.13
N THR A 119 2.34 9.02 5.00
CA THR A 119 3.05 9.11 3.72
C THR A 119 2.71 10.40 2.97
N PHE A 120 1.51 10.95 3.15
CA PHE A 120 1.04 12.10 2.39
C PHE A 120 0.45 13.22 3.26
N PRO A 121 1.30 13.94 4.01
CA PRO A 121 0.87 15.08 4.81
C PRO A 121 0.22 16.17 3.94
N GLU A 122 -0.74 16.88 4.51
CA GLU A 122 -1.39 18.02 3.85
C GLU A 122 -0.46 19.25 3.77
N GLY A 123 -0.79 20.20 2.90
CA GLY A 123 -0.10 21.49 2.83
C GLY A 123 1.21 21.48 2.03
N LEU A 124 1.36 20.53 1.11
CA LEU A 124 2.49 20.53 0.17
C LEU A 124 2.33 21.64 -0.87
N VAL A 125 3.46 22.03 -1.47
CA VAL A 125 3.40 22.86 -2.69
C VAL A 125 2.77 22.02 -3.79
N SER A 126 1.83 22.60 -4.55
CA SER A 126 0.98 21.91 -5.54
C SER A 126 1.73 21.00 -6.51
N ASP A 127 2.96 21.36 -6.86
CA ASP A 127 3.81 20.60 -7.78
C ASP A 127 4.18 19.21 -7.25
N TYR A 128 4.11 19.02 -5.93
CA TYR A 128 4.46 17.79 -5.21
C TYR A 128 3.28 16.97 -4.70
N GLU A 129 2.06 17.48 -4.86
CA GLU A 129 0.83 16.80 -4.44
C GLU A 129 0.55 15.58 -5.33
N ARG A 130 -0.10 14.57 -4.75
CA ARG A 130 -0.51 13.33 -5.44
C ARG A 130 -1.81 13.51 -6.20
#